data_AF-A0A8T2KSL7-F1
#
_entry.id   AF-A0A8T2KSL7-F1
#
_cell.length_a   1.000
_cell.length_b   1.000
_cell.length_c   1.000
_cell.angle_alpha   90.00
_cell.angle_beta   90.00
_cell.angle_gamma   90.00
#
_symmetry.space_group_name_H-M   'P 1'
#
loop_
_entity.id
_entity.type
_entity.pdbx_description
1 polymer ?
#
loop_
_entity_poly.entity_id
_entity_poly.type
_entity_poly.pdbx_seq_one_letter_code
_entity_poly.pdbx_strand_id
1 'polypeptide(L)'
;MSDAVIQISISPQDEEKFKNKHYTKVQGDLNSGTSGKPMLIWYKKESLSSINRIQFSFRPEMEAGLTAANFFKIDKNLNAGTDGDQIFLWYMSGTTEFDVSIVDLRVTISVTEEPGLFKSGWERLGCDLNRSTDGDPVYLWVKRNKQTYISDIRGSESFSLDTDNFNAGFFRVDEDTNLGVESAGASVFLWYQHTTDADAHGRRWHWGRGGHFKISICAPADASGMTALRVSCCDDDERDLKRKHFVKVDTNLHYGKCENAVYLWYKPGETSKIQYFTLLVGEEARKAYMAAGCNVVEKNLNNCGTPLYIAYQ
;
A
#
# COMPACT_ATOMS: atom_id res chain seq x y z
N MET A 1 21.18 23.59 1.20
CA MET A 1 20.17 22.51 1.31
C MET A 1 20.03 21.89 -0.06
N SER A 2 20.17 20.57 -0.20
CA SER A 2 19.83 19.88 -1.44
C SER A 2 18.34 20.08 -1.72
N ASP A 3 17.98 20.35 -2.98
CA ASP A 3 16.57 20.38 -3.37
C ASP A 3 15.92 19.02 -3.08
N ALA A 4 14.65 19.01 -2.66
CA ALA A 4 13.88 17.78 -2.42
C ALA A 4 13.71 16.98 -3.72
N VAL A 5 13.71 15.64 -3.65
CA VAL A 5 13.65 14.78 -4.85
C VAL A 5 12.29 14.84 -5.53
N ILE A 6 11.23 14.85 -4.74
CA ILE A 6 9.84 14.96 -5.19
C ILE A 6 9.30 16.33 -4.75
N GLN A 7 8.53 16.97 -5.62
CA GLN A 7 7.87 18.26 -5.40
C GLN A 7 6.41 18.19 -5.86
N ILE A 8 5.58 19.09 -5.34
CA ILE A 8 4.17 19.22 -5.71
C ILE A 8 3.92 20.66 -6.16
N SER A 9 3.36 20.84 -7.36
CA SER A 9 2.93 22.17 -7.84
C SER A 9 1.47 22.39 -7.51
N ILE A 10 1.15 23.56 -6.93
CA ILE A 10 -0.21 24.01 -6.65
C ILE A 10 -0.58 25.28 -7.46
N SER A 11 0.32 25.69 -8.34
CA SER A 11 0.20 26.91 -9.12
C SER A 11 1.04 26.84 -10.40
N PRO A 12 0.69 27.60 -11.44
CA PRO A 12 1.52 27.73 -12.64
C PRO A 12 2.95 28.22 -12.34
N GLN A 13 3.13 29.05 -11.31
CA GLN A 13 4.44 29.53 -10.87
C GLN A 13 5.32 28.41 -10.31
N ASP A 14 4.74 27.46 -9.58
CA ASP A 14 5.45 26.27 -9.13
C ASP A 14 5.87 25.41 -10.32
N GLU A 15 4.98 25.21 -11.30
CA GLU A 15 5.31 24.45 -12.51
C GLU A 15 6.47 25.08 -13.29
N GLU A 16 6.44 26.40 -13.50
CA GLU A 16 7.53 27.11 -14.18
C GLU A 16 8.84 26.98 -13.41
N LYS A 17 8.80 27.15 -12.08
CA LYS A 17 9.96 26.94 -11.20
C LYS A 17 10.51 25.52 -11.32
N PHE A 18 9.67 24.50 -11.32
CA PHE A 18 10.12 23.10 -11.40
C PHE A 18 10.64 22.76 -12.80
N LYS A 19 10.03 23.27 -13.87
CA LYS A 19 10.56 23.18 -15.24
C LYS A 19 11.96 23.81 -15.34
N ASN A 20 12.14 25.01 -14.79
CA ASN A 20 13.43 25.72 -14.79
C ASN A 20 14.50 24.99 -13.97
N LYS A 21 14.09 24.18 -12.99
CA LYS A 21 14.97 23.31 -12.20
C LYS A 21 15.09 21.88 -12.77
N HIS A 22 14.64 21.65 -14.00
CA HIS A 22 14.72 20.37 -14.71
C HIS A 22 14.01 19.19 -14.03
N TYR A 23 12.95 19.45 -13.26
CA TYR A 23 12.10 18.38 -12.76
C TYR A 23 11.28 17.78 -13.91
N THR A 24 11.03 16.49 -13.82
CA THR A 24 10.11 15.75 -14.68
C THR A 24 8.71 15.82 -14.08
N LYS A 25 7.74 16.25 -14.89
CA LYS A 25 6.32 16.26 -14.52
C LYS A 25 5.73 14.85 -14.64
N VAL A 26 5.05 14.38 -13.61
CA VAL A 26 4.17 13.21 -13.69
C VAL A 26 2.84 13.67 -14.29
N GLN A 27 2.35 12.99 -15.33
CA GLN A 27 1.06 13.32 -15.92
C GLN A 27 -0.07 12.79 -15.03
N GLY A 28 -1.14 13.59 -14.90
CA GLY A 28 -2.29 13.31 -14.04
C GLY A 28 -2.47 14.40 -12.99
N ASP A 29 -3.68 14.95 -12.91
CA ASP A 29 -4.07 15.91 -11.86
C ASP A 29 -4.52 15.15 -10.62
N LEU A 30 -3.88 15.43 -9.48
CA LEU A 30 -4.20 14.78 -8.21
C LEU A 30 -5.62 15.08 -7.74
N ASN A 31 -6.19 16.23 -8.13
CA ASN A 31 -7.55 16.66 -7.80
C ASN A 31 -8.54 16.43 -8.95
N SER A 32 -8.20 15.57 -9.92
CA SER A 32 -9.06 15.31 -11.08
C SER A 32 -10.47 14.90 -10.66
N GLY A 33 -11.50 15.44 -11.31
CA GLY A 33 -12.89 15.14 -10.98
C GLY A 33 -13.45 15.89 -9.76
N THR A 34 -12.64 16.70 -9.08
CA THR A 34 -13.08 17.54 -7.95
C THR A 34 -13.24 19.02 -8.37
N SER A 35 -13.70 19.86 -7.43
CA SER A 35 -13.69 21.32 -7.55
C SER A 35 -12.34 21.96 -7.17
N GLY A 36 -11.38 21.16 -6.73
CA GLY A 36 -10.05 21.58 -6.31
C GLY A 36 -9.21 22.15 -7.45
N LYS A 37 -8.15 22.88 -7.10
CA LYS A 37 -7.19 23.37 -8.10
C LYS A 37 -6.29 22.22 -8.56
N PRO A 38 -5.79 22.26 -9.82
CA PRO A 38 -4.86 21.24 -10.29
C PRO A 38 -3.62 21.13 -9.41
N MET A 39 -3.29 19.90 -9.04
CA MET A 39 -2.09 19.56 -8.29
C MET A 39 -1.31 18.48 -9.02
N LEU A 40 0.00 18.70 -9.20
CA LEU A 40 0.83 17.82 -10.03
C LEU A 40 2.10 17.40 -9.28
N ILE A 41 2.51 16.15 -9.48
CA ILE A 41 3.74 15.60 -8.94
C ILE A 41 4.90 15.88 -9.90
N TRP A 42 6.04 16.26 -9.34
CA TRP A 42 7.29 16.51 -10.05
C TRP A 42 8.43 15.76 -9.38
N TYR A 43 9.38 15.22 -10.14
CA TYR A 43 10.54 14.55 -9.58
C TYR A 43 11.85 14.87 -10.32
N LYS A 44 12.99 14.83 -9.62
CA LYS A 44 14.32 14.86 -10.23
C LYS A 44 14.71 13.46 -10.68
N LYS A 45 14.83 13.24 -12.00
CA LYS A 45 15.05 11.92 -12.58
C LYS A 45 16.39 11.31 -12.14
N GLU A 46 17.42 12.14 -12.07
CA GLU A 46 18.77 11.78 -11.61
C GLU A 46 18.82 11.36 -10.14
N SER A 47 17.89 11.86 -9.32
CA SER A 47 17.84 11.57 -7.88
C SER A 47 16.74 10.58 -7.49
N LEU A 48 15.79 10.26 -8.38
CA LEU A 48 14.66 9.40 -8.04
C LEU A 48 15.11 8.01 -7.55
N SER A 49 16.20 7.49 -8.12
CA SER A 49 16.78 6.20 -7.72
C SER A 49 17.28 6.14 -6.28
N SER A 50 17.48 7.28 -5.62
CA SER A 50 17.79 7.32 -4.19
C SER A 50 16.55 7.10 -3.31
N ILE A 51 15.34 7.21 -3.85
CA ILE A 51 14.09 6.98 -3.14
C ILE A 51 13.67 5.52 -3.35
N ASN A 52 13.25 4.87 -2.29
CA ASN A 52 12.79 3.48 -2.31
C ASN A 52 11.43 3.30 -1.60
N ARG A 53 11.02 4.27 -0.78
CA ARG A 53 9.70 4.29 -0.13
C ARG A 53 8.96 5.59 -0.38
N ILE A 54 7.68 5.45 -0.73
CA ILE A 54 6.69 6.51 -0.69
C ILE A 54 5.54 6.01 0.19
N GLN A 55 5.04 6.88 1.05
CA GLN A 55 3.92 6.65 1.95
C GLN A 55 3.05 7.90 1.98
N PHE A 56 1.80 7.74 2.43
CA PHE A 56 0.85 8.83 2.59
C PHE A 56 0.37 8.90 4.03
N SER A 57 -0.08 10.08 4.42
CA SER A 57 -0.79 10.29 5.68
C SER A 57 -2.07 11.07 5.44
N PHE A 58 -3.17 10.59 5.99
CA PHE A 58 -4.46 11.29 6.06
C PHE A 58 -4.98 11.40 7.49
N ARG A 59 -4.16 11.02 8.47
CA ARG A 59 -4.42 11.17 9.92
C ARG A 59 -3.16 11.61 10.65
N PRO A 60 -3.29 12.41 11.74
CA PRO A 60 -2.13 12.83 12.54
C PRO A 60 -1.29 11.67 13.09
N GLU A 61 -1.90 10.54 13.44
CA GLU A 61 -1.19 9.38 13.98
C GLU A 61 -0.28 8.71 12.94
N MET A 62 -0.68 8.72 11.66
CA MET A 62 0.16 8.26 10.56
C MET A 62 1.39 9.15 10.39
N GLU A 63 1.22 10.47 10.54
CA GLU A 63 2.34 11.43 10.47
C GLU A 63 3.34 11.20 11.60
N ALA A 64 2.86 10.89 12.82
CA ALA A 64 3.72 10.61 13.96
C ALA A 64 4.63 9.40 13.70
N GLY A 65 4.08 8.30 13.16
CA GLY A 65 4.84 7.10 12.80
C GLY A 65 5.87 7.37 11.69
N LEU A 66 5.46 8.08 10.63
CA LEU A 66 6.33 8.42 9.50
C LEU A 66 7.47 9.37 9.92
N THR A 67 7.17 10.37 10.77
CA THR A 67 8.16 11.30 11.32
C THR A 67 9.18 10.54 12.18
N ALA A 68 8.72 9.67 13.08
CA ALA A 68 9.58 8.87 13.94
C ALA A 68 10.45 7.88 13.15
N ALA A 69 9.98 7.44 11.97
CA ALA A 69 10.72 6.61 11.03
C ALA A 69 11.61 7.42 10.05
N ASN A 70 11.76 8.73 10.23
CA ASN A 70 12.58 9.63 9.42
C ASN A 70 12.16 9.77 7.95
N PHE A 71 10.88 9.60 7.63
CA PHE A 71 10.38 9.98 6.32
C PHE A 71 10.39 11.49 6.15
N PHE A 72 10.68 11.95 4.93
CA PHE A 72 10.59 13.35 4.56
C PHE A 72 9.16 13.69 4.12
N LYS A 73 8.50 14.60 4.85
CA LYS A 73 7.19 15.15 4.48
C LYS A 73 7.33 16.16 3.35
N ILE A 74 6.51 16.05 2.32
CA ILE A 74 6.22 17.19 1.44
C ILE A 74 5.08 17.97 2.08
N ASP A 75 5.37 19.17 2.57
CA ASP A 75 4.41 20.02 3.27
C ASP A 75 3.45 20.74 2.31
N LYS A 76 2.62 19.93 1.64
CA LYS A 76 1.56 20.31 0.70
C LYS A 76 0.40 19.33 0.88
N ASN A 77 -0.75 19.84 1.32
CA ASN A 77 -1.99 19.05 1.32
C ASN A 77 -2.38 18.75 -0.14
N LEU A 78 -2.41 17.48 -0.52
CA LEU A 78 -2.71 17.02 -1.88
C LEU A 78 -4.16 17.27 -2.30
N ASN A 79 -5.07 17.41 -1.32
CA ASN A 79 -6.49 17.72 -1.50
C ASN A 79 -6.81 19.20 -1.26
N ALA A 80 -5.81 20.09 -1.31
CA ALA A 80 -6.00 21.50 -0.97
C ALA A 80 -7.07 22.17 -1.88
N GLY A 81 -8.09 22.74 -1.25
CA GLY A 81 -9.21 23.39 -1.96
C GLY A 81 -10.38 22.45 -2.28
N THR A 82 -10.36 21.23 -1.74
CA THR A 82 -11.51 20.31 -1.70
C THR A 82 -12.01 20.15 -0.27
N ASP A 83 -13.16 19.51 -0.09
CA ASP A 83 -13.71 19.13 1.22
C ASP A 83 -13.19 17.76 1.73
N GLY A 84 -12.22 17.15 1.02
CA GLY A 84 -11.68 15.83 1.34
C GLY A 84 -10.63 15.81 2.46
N ASP A 85 -10.10 14.61 2.72
CA ASP A 85 -9.10 14.39 3.77
C ASP A 85 -7.82 15.20 3.48
N GLN A 86 -7.13 15.67 4.52
CA GLN A 86 -5.82 16.30 4.36
C GLN A 86 -4.76 15.23 4.10
N ILE A 87 -4.33 15.08 2.85
CA ILE A 87 -3.37 14.05 2.44
C ILE A 87 -1.99 14.67 2.25
N PHE A 88 -0.96 14.04 2.81
CA PHE A 88 0.44 14.44 2.60
C PHE A 88 1.26 13.28 2.04
N LEU A 89 2.16 13.59 1.11
CA LEU A 89 3.13 12.64 0.57
C LEU A 89 4.40 12.64 1.43
N TRP A 90 4.90 11.44 1.70
CA TRP A 90 6.13 11.19 2.43
C TRP A 90 7.04 10.30 1.61
N TYR A 91 8.34 10.54 1.65
CA TYR A 91 9.30 9.67 0.99
C TYR A 91 10.57 9.48 1.81
N MET A 92 11.28 8.39 1.55
CA MET A 92 12.53 8.07 2.24
C MET A 92 13.53 7.40 1.30
N SER A 93 14.81 7.68 1.55
CA SER A 93 15.94 6.87 1.10
C SER A 93 16.27 5.84 2.18
N GLY A 94 15.52 4.75 2.19
CA GLY A 94 15.75 3.59 3.05
C GLY A 94 17.08 2.90 2.75
N THR A 95 17.55 2.11 3.71
CA THR A 95 18.87 1.46 3.71
C THR A 95 18.81 -0.04 3.98
N THR A 96 17.61 -0.61 4.06
CA THR A 96 17.40 -2.04 4.33
C THR A 96 17.54 -2.87 3.05
N GLU A 97 17.74 -4.19 3.19
CA GLU A 97 17.76 -5.11 2.05
C GLU A 97 16.42 -5.19 1.28
N PHE A 98 15.34 -4.73 1.91
CA PHE A 98 13.99 -4.68 1.34
C PHE A 98 13.73 -3.41 0.53
N ASP A 99 14.67 -2.46 0.53
CA ASP A 99 14.55 -1.18 -0.14
C ASP A 99 15.00 -1.25 -1.60
N VAL A 100 14.02 -1.23 -2.50
CA VAL A 100 14.25 -1.29 -3.95
C VAL A 100 13.94 0.06 -4.58
N SER A 101 14.94 0.63 -5.26
CA SER A 101 14.87 1.97 -5.86
C SER A 101 13.70 2.14 -6.81
N ILE A 102 13.05 3.30 -6.72
CA ILE A 102 12.04 3.77 -7.65
C ILE A 102 12.75 4.42 -8.85
N VAL A 103 12.30 4.13 -10.06
CA VAL A 103 12.87 4.67 -11.31
C VAL A 103 11.88 5.46 -12.13
N ASP A 104 10.58 5.33 -11.85
CA ASP A 104 9.55 6.12 -12.50
C ASP A 104 8.29 6.23 -11.64
N LEU A 105 7.51 7.27 -11.89
CA LEU A 105 6.25 7.59 -11.21
C LEU A 105 5.16 7.82 -12.24
N ARG A 106 3.94 7.33 -11.95
CA ARG A 106 2.76 7.59 -12.78
C ARG A 106 1.53 7.86 -11.91
N VAL A 107 0.64 8.72 -12.38
CA VAL A 107 -0.68 8.93 -11.75
C VAL A 107 -1.75 8.36 -12.68
N THR A 108 -2.76 7.71 -12.10
CA THR A 108 -4.01 7.35 -12.79
C THR A 108 -5.15 8.16 -12.21
N ILE A 109 -5.98 8.72 -13.08
CA ILE A 109 -7.19 9.48 -12.74
C ILE A 109 -8.47 8.74 -13.17
N SER A 110 -8.32 7.49 -13.61
CA SER A 110 -9.41 6.60 -14.00
C SER A 110 -9.04 5.17 -13.71
N VAL A 111 -9.96 4.44 -13.10
CA VAL A 111 -9.82 3.02 -12.77
C VAL A 111 -9.58 2.14 -14.01
N THR A 112 -9.97 2.61 -15.19
CA THR A 112 -9.83 1.87 -16.45
C THR A 112 -8.38 1.77 -16.93
N GLU A 113 -7.50 2.68 -16.50
CA GLU A 113 -6.07 2.66 -16.82
C GLU A 113 -5.28 1.69 -15.93
N GLU A 114 -5.78 1.46 -14.71
CA GLU A 114 -5.04 0.76 -13.66
C GLU A 114 -4.67 -0.68 -14.01
N PRO A 115 -5.56 -1.55 -14.57
CA PRO A 115 -5.22 -2.95 -14.79
C PRO A 115 -4.09 -3.14 -15.81
N GLY A 116 -3.94 -2.22 -16.77
CA GLY A 116 -2.85 -2.23 -17.73
C GLY A 116 -1.50 -1.98 -17.06
N LEU A 117 -1.44 -1.01 -16.14
CA LEU A 117 -0.26 -0.72 -15.33
C LEU A 117 0.06 -1.87 -14.38
N PHE A 118 -0.96 -2.36 -13.68
CA PHE A 118 -0.85 -3.43 -12.71
C PHE A 118 -0.26 -4.71 -13.32
N LYS A 119 -0.65 -5.08 -14.54
CA LYS A 119 -0.07 -6.24 -15.26
C LYS A 119 1.32 -5.97 -15.83
N SER A 120 1.69 -4.71 -16.00
CA SER A 120 2.97 -4.28 -16.60
C SER A 120 4.07 -4.06 -15.55
N GLY A 121 3.93 -4.60 -14.35
CA GLY A 121 4.94 -4.51 -13.30
C GLY A 121 4.98 -3.15 -12.60
N TRP A 122 3.91 -2.34 -12.64
CA TRP A 122 3.79 -1.10 -11.87
C TRP A 122 3.05 -1.39 -10.57
N GLU A 123 3.59 -0.88 -9.47
CA GLU A 123 3.01 -1.04 -8.13
C GLU A 123 2.15 0.18 -7.80
N ARG A 124 0.87 -0.06 -7.48
CA ARG A 124 -0.05 0.99 -7.03
C ARG A 124 0.15 1.24 -5.54
N LEU A 125 0.29 2.49 -5.14
CA LEU A 125 0.29 2.86 -3.73
C LEU A 125 -1.15 2.92 -3.19
N GLY A 126 -1.35 2.55 -1.93
CA GLY A 126 -2.67 2.21 -1.39
C GLY A 126 -3.66 3.37 -1.25
N CYS A 127 -3.17 4.61 -1.13
CA CYS A 127 -3.99 5.77 -0.81
C CYS A 127 -4.72 6.32 -2.04
N ASP A 128 -6.05 6.42 -1.95
CA ASP A 128 -6.83 7.27 -2.86
C ASP A 128 -6.51 8.74 -2.55
N LEU A 129 -5.88 9.42 -3.50
CA LEU A 129 -5.45 10.80 -3.37
C LEU A 129 -6.60 11.80 -3.44
N ASN A 130 -7.80 11.36 -3.85
CA ASN A 130 -9.05 12.10 -3.81
C ASN A 130 -9.97 11.64 -2.67
N ARG A 131 -9.42 10.95 -1.66
CA ARG A 131 -10.20 10.41 -0.53
C ARG A 131 -11.11 11.45 0.13
N SER A 132 -12.34 11.02 0.40
CA SER A 132 -13.41 11.83 1.01
C SER A 132 -13.83 13.05 0.17
N THR A 133 -13.52 13.07 -1.12
CA THR A 133 -14.04 14.06 -2.08
C THR A 133 -15.15 13.45 -2.95
N ASP A 134 -15.82 14.28 -3.74
CA ASP A 134 -16.77 13.85 -4.77
C ASP A 134 -16.10 13.43 -6.10
N GLY A 135 -14.75 13.46 -6.17
CA GLY A 135 -14.00 13.13 -7.38
C GLY A 135 -13.75 11.64 -7.58
N ASP A 136 -13.33 11.27 -8.80
CA ASP A 136 -12.92 9.90 -9.11
C ASP A 136 -11.64 9.54 -8.34
N PRO A 137 -11.43 8.25 -7.96
CA PRO A 137 -10.22 7.84 -7.26
C PRO A 137 -8.95 8.13 -8.06
N VAL A 138 -7.94 8.68 -7.38
CA VAL A 138 -6.64 9.01 -7.98
C VAL A 138 -5.54 8.26 -7.26
N TYR A 139 -4.67 7.56 -8.00
CA TYR A 139 -3.60 6.75 -7.40
C TYR A 139 -2.24 7.08 -7.97
N LEU A 140 -1.23 7.09 -7.09
CA LEU A 140 0.18 7.12 -7.47
C LEU A 140 0.70 5.70 -7.66
N TRP A 141 1.48 5.52 -8.72
CA TRP A 141 2.13 4.28 -9.10
C TRP A 141 3.64 4.46 -9.14
N VAL A 142 4.37 3.41 -8.75
CA VAL A 142 5.82 3.38 -8.78
C VAL A 142 6.30 2.26 -9.70
N LYS A 143 7.36 2.54 -10.47
CA LYS A 143 8.15 1.52 -11.16
C LYS A 143 9.45 1.32 -10.40
N ARG A 144 9.76 0.07 -10.05
CA ARG A 144 11.01 -0.28 -9.37
C ARG A 144 12.09 -0.70 -10.36
N ASN A 145 13.36 -0.49 -10.01
CA ASN A 145 14.50 -0.86 -10.86
C ASN A 145 14.73 -2.38 -10.98
N LYS A 146 14.15 -3.16 -10.06
CA LYS A 146 14.24 -4.61 -9.99
C LYS A 146 12.87 -5.16 -9.67
N GLN A 147 12.64 -6.41 -10.10
CA GLN A 147 11.47 -7.17 -9.69
C GLN A 147 11.50 -7.37 -8.17
N THR A 148 10.37 -7.09 -7.52
CA THR A 148 10.14 -7.38 -6.11
C THR A 148 9.19 -8.57 -5.97
N TYR A 149 9.26 -9.22 -4.82
CA TYR A 149 8.30 -10.21 -4.34
C TYR A 149 7.91 -9.91 -2.90
N ILE A 150 6.71 -10.33 -2.51
CA ILE A 150 6.23 -10.20 -1.14
C ILE A 150 6.82 -11.33 -0.30
N SER A 151 7.62 -10.97 0.70
CA SER A 151 8.28 -11.92 1.62
C SER A 151 7.53 -12.07 2.95
N ASP A 152 6.81 -11.04 3.39
CA ASP A 152 6.01 -11.07 4.61
C ASP A 152 4.78 -10.16 4.49
N ILE A 153 3.71 -10.51 5.20
CA ILE A 153 2.47 -9.74 5.33
C ILE A 153 2.00 -9.78 6.78
N ARG A 154 1.64 -8.62 7.32
CA ARG A 154 1.01 -8.49 8.64
C ARG A 154 -0.07 -7.43 8.65
N GLY A 155 -0.93 -7.46 9.66
CA GLY A 155 -1.84 -6.36 9.96
C GLY A 155 -1.39 -5.57 11.18
N SER A 156 -1.94 -4.37 11.35
CA SER A 156 -1.92 -3.65 12.62
C SER A 156 -3.30 -3.06 12.91
N GLU A 157 -3.70 -3.11 14.18
CA GLU A 157 -5.00 -2.61 14.68
C GLU A 157 -4.80 -1.28 15.44
N SER A 158 -3.63 -0.66 15.28
CA SER A 158 -3.30 0.66 15.81
C SER A 158 -2.04 1.20 15.13
N PHE A 159 -1.76 2.48 15.37
CA PHE A 159 -0.56 3.17 14.91
C PHE A 159 0.68 2.94 15.80
N SER A 160 0.53 2.22 16.91
CA SER A 160 1.61 2.03 17.90
C SER A 160 2.83 1.26 17.35
N LEU A 161 2.62 0.48 16.30
CA LEU A 161 3.66 -0.31 15.64
C LEU A 161 4.20 0.33 14.36
N ASP A 162 3.71 1.51 13.96
CA ASP A 162 4.09 2.12 12.67
C ASP A 162 5.60 2.32 12.55
N THR A 163 6.20 2.98 13.53
CA THR A 163 7.64 3.26 13.55
C THR A 163 8.46 1.98 13.50
N ASP A 164 8.11 0.99 14.33
CA ASP A 164 8.80 -0.30 14.38
C ASP A 164 8.65 -1.06 13.06
N ASN A 165 7.47 -0.98 12.43
CA ASN A 165 7.21 -1.62 11.16
C ASN A 165 8.02 -0.99 10.03
N PHE A 166 8.05 0.34 9.94
CA PHE A 166 8.87 1.06 8.97
C PHE A 166 10.36 0.77 9.17
N ASN A 167 10.86 0.81 10.41
CA ASN A 167 12.25 0.50 10.74
C ASN A 167 12.61 -0.95 10.41
N ALA A 168 11.67 -1.89 10.58
CA ALA A 168 11.84 -3.27 10.17
C ALA A 168 11.78 -3.48 8.65
N GLY A 169 11.46 -2.46 7.86
CA GLY A 169 11.44 -2.54 6.40
C GLY A 169 10.08 -2.81 5.76
N PHE A 170 9.00 -2.75 6.55
CA PHE A 170 7.66 -2.92 6.01
C PHE A 170 7.17 -1.63 5.34
N PHE A 171 6.33 -1.83 4.35
CA PHE A 171 5.53 -0.84 3.66
C PHE A 171 4.10 -0.97 4.18
N ARG A 172 3.48 0.13 4.59
CA ARG A 172 2.04 0.16 4.86
C ARG A 172 1.30 0.25 3.53
N VAL A 173 0.21 -0.47 3.42
CA VAL A 173 -0.83 -0.17 2.44
C VAL A 173 -1.63 0.98 3.04
N ASP A 174 -1.44 2.20 2.54
CA ASP A 174 -2.07 3.42 3.08
C ASP A 174 -3.57 3.50 2.74
N GLU A 175 -4.32 2.47 3.12
CA GLU A 175 -5.77 2.39 3.05
C GLU A 175 -6.28 1.64 4.29
N ASP A 176 -7.31 2.20 4.93
CA ASP A 176 -7.91 1.65 6.14
C ASP A 176 -8.89 0.54 5.76
N THR A 177 -8.64 -0.70 6.21
CA THR A 177 -9.53 -1.82 5.88
C THR A 177 -10.91 -1.71 6.52
N ASN A 178 -11.10 -0.77 7.47
CA ASN A 178 -12.39 -0.43 8.06
C ASN A 178 -13.02 0.84 7.45
N LEU A 179 -12.70 1.17 6.20
CA LEU A 179 -13.28 2.31 5.49
C LEU A 179 -14.82 2.30 5.54
N GLY A 180 -15.44 3.42 5.95
CA GLY A 180 -16.89 3.59 5.93
C GLY A 180 -17.67 2.81 7.00
N VAL A 181 -17.02 2.28 8.04
CA VAL A 181 -17.71 1.65 9.18
C VAL A 181 -18.24 2.71 10.16
N GLU A 182 -19.54 2.67 10.48
CA GLU A 182 -20.25 3.72 11.26
C GLU A 182 -19.82 3.83 12.73
N SER A 183 -19.38 2.75 13.36
CA SER A 183 -18.78 2.80 14.69
C SER A 183 -17.27 2.93 14.50
N ALA A 184 -16.68 3.99 15.07
CA ALA A 184 -15.24 4.25 15.05
C ALA A 184 -14.45 3.07 15.65
N GLY A 185 -14.26 2.03 14.85
CA GLY A 185 -13.38 0.92 15.13
C GLY A 185 -11.94 1.40 14.99
N ALA A 186 -11.03 0.59 15.51
CA ALA A 186 -9.61 0.78 15.24
C ALA A 186 -9.36 0.83 13.72
N SER A 187 -8.55 1.79 13.26
CA SER A 187 -8.03 1.73 11.90
C SER A 187 -7.16 0.49 11.76
N VAL A 188 -7.41 -0.29 10.72
CA VAL A 188 -6.65 -1.51 10.45
C VAL A 188 -5.92 -1.36 9.14
N PHE A 189 -4.61 -1.59 9.19
CA PHE A 189 -3.75 -1.49 8.03
C PHE A 189 -3.07 -2.81 7.73
N LEU A 190 -2.94 -3.11 6.44
CA LEU A 190 -2.05 -4.15 5.97
C LEU A 190 -0.64 -3.60 5.76
N TRP A 191 0.33 -4.45 6.02
CA TRP A 191 1.75 -4.17 5.86
C TRP A 191 2.39 -5.31 5.09
N TYR A 192 3.41 -4.99 4.30
CA TYR A 192 4.17 -6.01 3.60
C TYR A 192 5.66 -5.67 3.53
N GLN A 193 6.48 -6.70 3.32
CA GLN A 193 7.90 -6.54 2.98
C GLN A 193 8.16 -7.03 1.57
N HIS A 194 9.10 -6.36 0.90
CA HIS A 194 9.65 -6.80 -0.36
C HIS A 194 10.89 -7.65 -0.17
N THR A 195 11.18 -8.51 -1.14
CA THR A 195 12.49 -9.10 -1.41
C THR A 195 12.80 -8.99 -2.89
N THR A 196 14.08 -8.95 -3.26
CA THR A 196 14.52 -9.12 -4.67
C THR A 196 15.05 -10.52 -4.94
N ASP A 197 15.33 -11.26 -3.88
CA ASP A 197 15.58 -12.69 -3.97
C ASP A 197 14.24 -13.38 -4.11
N ALA A 198 14.01 -13.94 -5.31
CA ALA A 198 12.82 -14.73 -5.55
C ALA A 198 12.71 -15.82 -4.50
N ASP A 199 13.81 -16.42 -4.05
CA ASP A 199 13.85 -17.59 -3.18
C ASP A 199 13.91 -17.27 -1.67
N ALA A 200 13.87 -15.98 -1.30
CA ALA A 200 13.93 -15.57 0.09
C ALA A 200 12.76 -16.13 0.91
N HIS A 201 13.12 -16.81 2.00
CA HIS A 201 12.17 -17.43 2.93
C HIS A 201 11.39 -16.40 3.75
N GLY A 202 10.09 -16.63 3.94
CA GLY A 202 9.27 -15.85 4.88
C GLY A 202 9.76 -16.05 6.33
N ARG A 203 10.52 -15.08 6.86
CA ARG A 203 11.00 -15.11 8.25
C ARG A 203 9.91 -14.59 9.18
N ARG A 204 9.17 -15.48 9.84
CA ARG A 204 8.17 -15.09 10.84
C ARG A 204 8.84 -14.82 12.19
N TRP A 205 8.71 -13.59 12.71
CA TRP A 205 9.13 -13.23 14.06
C TRP A 205 8.02 -13.56 15.07
N HIS A 206 8.33 -14.31 16.13
CA HIS A 206 7.40 -14.57 17.23
C HIS A 206 7.76 -13.72 18.46
N TRP A 207 6.80 -12.94 18.96
CA TRP A 207 6.89 -12.27 20.25
C TRP A 207 6.49 -13.25 21.36
N GLY A 208 7.48 -13.78 22.07
CA GLY A 208 7.24 -14.56 23.29
C GLY A 208 6.93 -13.63 24.47
N ARG A 209 5.88 -13.95 25.25
CA ARG A 209 5.71 -13.36 26.59
C ARG A 209 6.88 -13.81 27.46
N GLY A 210 7.89 -12.96 27.59
CA GLY A 210 9.06 -13.19 28.43
C GLY A 210 10.38 -13.13 27.68
N GLY A 211 10.76 -11.94 27.19
CA GLY A 211 12.15 -11.43 27.14
C GLY A 211 13.28 -12.25 26.49
N HIS A 212 13.01 -13.40 25.89
CA HIS A 212 14.02 -14.27 25.28
C HIS A 212 13.63 -14.61 23.85
N PHE A 213 14.49 -14.20 22.93
CA PHE A 213 14.41 -14.54 21.50
C PHE A 213 14.50 -16.06 21.34
N LYS A 214 13.41 -16.68 20.86
CA LYS A 214 13.44 -18.02 20.26
C LYS A 214 12.91 -17.92 18.84
N ILE A 215 13.79 -18.23 17.88
CA ILE A 215 13.43 -18.47 16.49
C ILE A 215 12.69 -19.82 16.48
N SER A 216 11.37 -19.80 16.28
CA SER A 216 10.60 -21.00 15.98
C SER A 216 10.26 -20.98 14.50
N ILE A 217 10.94 -21.84 13.74
CA ILE A 217 10.68 -22.06 12.33
C ILE A 217 9.43 -22.94 12.24
N CYS A 218 8.26 -22.34 12.08
CA CYS A 218 6.99 -23.08 11.86
C CYS A 218 6.49 -22.97 10.42
N ALA A 219 7.28 -22.41 9.50
CA ALA A 219 7.09 -22.66 8.07
C ALA A 219 7.88 -23.94 7.72
N PRO A 220 7.32 -24.88 6.92
CA PRO A 220 8.14 -25.95 6.36
C PRO A 220 9.32 -25.32 5.61
N ALA A 221 10.49 -25.93 5.72
CA ALA A 221 11.78 -25.43 5.20
C ALA A 221 11.82 -25.22 3.67
N ASP A 222 10.70 -25.47 2.98
CA ASP A 222 10.61 -25.65 1.52
C ASP A 222 9.67 -24.61 0.86
N ALA A 223 9.20 -23.59 1.58
CA ALA A 223 8.35 -22.54 0.99
C ALA A 223 9.10 -21.21 0.85
N SER A 224 9.49 -20.90 -0.39
CA SER A 224 10.40 -19.81 -0.77
C SER A 224 9.70 -18.54 -1.27
N GLY A 225 8.38 -18.40 -1.08
CA GLY A 225 7.61 -17.22 -1.46
C GLY A 225 6.10 -17.34 -1.20
N MET A 226 5.36 -16.24 -1.36
CA MET A 226 3.89 -16.24 -1.32
C MET A 226 3.32 -16.36 -2.73
N THR A 227 2.40 -17.27 -2.99
CA THR A 227 1.94 -17.59 -4.36
C THR A 227 0.45 -17.31 -4.60
N ALA A 228 -0.33 -17.16 -3.54
CA ALA A 228 -1.75 -16.82 -3.63
C ALA A 228 -2.23 -16.12 -2.36
N LEU A 229 -3.17 -15.18 -2.52
CA LEU A 229 -3.91 -14.57 -1.41
C LEU A 229 -5.35 -15.06 -1.39
N ARG A 230 -5.92 -15.22 -0.19
CA ARG A 230 -7.33 -15.56 0.05
C ARG A 230 -7.84 -14.82 1.28
N VAL A 231 -9.16 -14.76 1.42
CA VAL A 231 -9.83 -14.15 2.57
C VAL A 231 -10.78 -15.17 3.19
N SER A 232 -10.88 -15.16 4.52
CA SER A 232 -11.92 -15.87 5.27
C SER A 232 -12.87 -14.88 5.91
N CYS A 233 -14.17 -15.14 5.83
CA CYS A 233 -15.22 -14.35 6.49
C CYS A 233 -16.12 -15.19 7.41
N CYS A 234 -15.76 -16.45 7.64
CA CYS A 234 -16.41 -17.37 8.57
C CYS A 234 -15.49 -18.53 8.94
N ASP A 235 -15.88 -19.33 9.94
CA ASP A 235 -15.10 -20.48 10.40
C ASP A 235 -14.92 -21.56 9.32
N ASP A 236 -15.90 -21.73 8.43
CA ASP A 236 -15.85 -22.72 7.35
C ASP A 236 -14.73 -22.39 6.36
N ASP A 237 -14.58 -21.10 6.04
CA ASP A 237 -13.48 -20.61 5.23
C ASP A 237 -12.12 -20.84 5.89
N GLU A 238 -12.01 -20.52 7.18
CA GLU A 238 -10.78 -20.76 7.93
C GLU A 238 -10.40 -22.25 7.92
N ARG A 239 -11.37 -23.14 8.14
CA ARG A 239 -11.13 -24.59 8.12
C ARG A 239 -10.69 -25.07 6.73
N ASP A 240 -11.32 -24.58 5.67
CA ASP A 240 -10.94 -24.91 4.29
C ASP A 240 -9.53 -24.42 3.93
N LEU A 241 -9.21 -23.16 4.27
CA LEU A 241 -7.90 -22.55 3.99
C LEU A 241 -6.77 -23.23 4.79
N LYS A 242 -7.01 -23.57 6.06
CA LYS A 242 -6.09 -24.39 6.86
C LYS A 242 -5.84 -25.75 6.22
N ARG A 243 -6.88 -26.45 5.77
CA ARG A 243 -6.77 -27.74 5.07
C ARG A 243 -6.00 -27.62 3.75
N LYS A 244 -6.11 -26.47 3.08
CA LYS A 244 -5.34 -26.15 1.85
C LYS A 244 -3.95 -25.60 2.15
N HIS A 245 -3.48 -25.67 3.40
CA HIS A 245 -2.18 -25.18 3.87
C HIS A 245 -1.91 -23.71 3.49
N PHE A 246 -2.92 -22.86 3.62
CA PHE A 246 -2.72 -21.41 3.68
C PHE A 246 -2.31 -21.01 5.10
N VAL A 247 -1.55 -19.92 5.20
CA VAL A 247 -1.13 -19.32 6.46
C VAL A 247 -1.93 -18.05 6.71
N LYS A 248 -2.50 -17.95 7.91
CA LYS A 248 -3.28 -16.81 8.37
C LYS A 248 -2.39 -15.61 8.68
N VAL A 249 -2.75 -14.44 8.18
CA VAL A 249 -2.29 -13.15 8.71
C VAL A 249 -3.07 -12.90 10.00
N ASP A 250 -2.38 -12.93 11.14
CA ASP A 250 -2.99 -12.99 12.47
C ASP A 250 -3.43 -11.60 12.97
N THR A 251 -4.32 -10.98 12.21
CA THR A 251 -4.91 -9.67 12.52
C THR A 251 -6.32 -9.64 11.95
N ASN A 252 -7.30 -9.26 12.76
CA ASN A 252 -8.65 -9.12 12.24
C ASN A 252 -8.71 -7.85 11.38
N LEU A 253 -8.97 -8.03 10.09
CA LEU A 253 -9.00 -6.92 9.12
C LEU A 253 -10.31 -6.13 9.17
N HIS A 254 -11.26 -6.55 10.01
CA HIS A 254 -12.56 -5.92 10.10
C HIS A 254 -13.03 -5.73 11.55
N TYR A 255 -13.38 -4.50 11.90
CA TYR A 255 -14.06 -4.17 13.16
C TYR A 255 -15.38 -3.47 12.88
N GLY A 256 -16.50 -4.10 13.22
CA GLY A 256 -17.84 -3.55 13.03
C GLY A 256 -18.92 -4.40 13.68
N LYS A 257 -20.18 -3.98 13.54
CA LYS A 257 -21.35 -4.73 14.06
C LYS A 257 -21.62 -6.03 13.30
N CYS A 258 -20.94 -6.28 12.18
CA CYS A 258 -21.03 -7.54 11.46
C CYS A 258 -20.13 -8.57 12.16
N GLU A 259 -20.76 -9.62 12.70
CA GLU A 259 -20.23 -10.48 13.77
C GLU A 259 -18.99 -11.32 13.40
N ASN A 260 -18.62 -11.42 12.12
CA ASN A 260 -17.56 -12.32 11.68
C ASN A 260 -16.24 -11.57 11.47
N ALA A 261 -15.20 -12.07 12.13
CA ALA A 261 -13.82 -11.67 11.87
C ALA A 261 -13.43 -11.97 10.41
N VAL A 262 -12.66 -11.07 9.81
CA VAL A 262 -12.16 -11.19 8.44
C VAL A 262 -10.65 -11.30 8.48
N TYR A 263 -10.08 -12.31 7.84
CA TYR A 263 -8.64 -12.53 7.82
C TYR A 263 -8.12 -12.69 6.40
N LEU A 264 -6.93 -12.12 6.15
CA LEU A 264 -6.13 -12.42 4.97
C LEU A 264 -5.32 -13.70 5.21
N TRP A 265 -5.16 -14.46 4.14
CA TRP A 265 -4.41 -15.70 4.10
C TRP A 265 -3.49 -15.70 2.89
N TYR A 266 -2.28 -16.22 3.07
CA TYR A 266 -1.35 -16.44 1.96
C TYR A 266 -1.01 -17.91 1.80
N LYS A 267 -0.73 -18.32 0.56
CA LYS A 267 -0.22 -19.66 0.25
C LYS A 267 1.29 -19.60 0.12
N PRO A 268 2.06 -20.31 0.96
CA PRO A 268 3.49 -20.48 0.74
C PRO A 268 3.74 -21.39 -0.48
N GLY A 269 4.76 -21.11 -1.29
CA GLY A 269 5.17 -21.95 -2.42
C GLY A 269 6.32 -21.34 -3.24
N GLU A 270 6.82 -22.12 -4.20
CA GLU A 270 8.03 -21.78 -4.97
C GLU A 270 7.76 -21.16 -6.34
N THR A 271 6.57 -21.35 -6.90
CA THR A 271 6.22 -20.89 -8.26
C THR A 271 5.21 -19.76 -8.22
N SER A 272 5.31 -18.81 -9.15
CA SER A 272 4.34 -17.70 -9.29
C SER A 272 4.25 -16.83 -8.04
N LYS A 273 5.41 -16.37 -7.57
CA LYS A 273 5.53 -15.55 -6.37
C LYS A 273 4.88 -14.18 -6.60
N ILE A 274 4.09 -13.76 -5.62
CA ILE A 274 3.41 -12.48 -5.61
C ILE A 274 4.45 -11.38 -5.59
N GLN A 275 4.38 -10.50 -6.56
CA GLN A 275 5.26 -9.36 -6.75
C GLN A 275 4.84 -8.21 -5.85
N TYR A 276 3.54 -7.90 -5.86
CA TYR A 276 2.89 -6.86 -5.08
C TYR A 276 1.38 -7.13 -5.02
N PHE A 277 0.71 -6.47 -4.08
CA PHE A 277 -0.75 -6.45 -4.00
C PHE A 277 -1.26 -5.05 -3.65
N THR A 278 -2.54 -4.81 -3.91
CA THR A 278 -3.22 -3.55 -3.57
C THR A 278 -4.65 -3.82 -3.11
N LEU A 279 -5.22 -2.85 -2.38
CA LEU A 279 -6.64 -2.85 -2.01
C LEU A 279 -7.49 -2.12 -3.04
N LEU A 280 -8.46 -2.79 -3.65
CA LEU A 280 -9.43 -2.19 -4.56
C LEU A 280 -10.64 -1.69 -3.77
N VAL A 281 -10.92 -0.39 -3.85
CA VAL A 281 -12.07 0.23 -3.20
C VAL A 281 -13.29 0.16 -4.12
N GLY A 282 -14.35 -0.49 -3.64
CA GLY A 282 -15.62 -0.62 -4.34
C GLY A 282 -15.67 -1.68 -5.44
N GLU A 283 -16.88 -1.89 -5.95
CA GLU A 283 -17.18 -2.87 -7.01
C GLU A 283 -16.62 -2.48 -8.38
N GLU A 284 -16.49 -1.19 -8.65
CA GLU A 284 -16.03 -0.70 -9.94
C GLU A 284 -14.58 -1.13 -10.21
N ALA A 285 -13.68 -0.86 -9.26
CA ALA A 285 -12.29 -1.30 -9.34
C ALA A 285 -12.17 -2.82 -9.41
N ARG A 286 -12.94 -3.55 -8.59
CA ARG A 286 -13.00 -5.02 -8.65
C ARG A 286 -13.33 -5.51 -10.05
N LYS A 287 -14.41 -5.00 -10.64
CA LYS A 287 -14.86 -5.41 -11.98
C LYS A 287 -13.86 -5.05 -13.07
N ALA A 288 -13.25 -3.86 -13.01
CA ALA A 288 -12.24 -3.43 -13.96
C ALA A 288 -11.02 -4.38 -13.96
N TYR A 289 -10.50 -4.72 -12.78
CA TYR A 289 -9.36 -5.64 -12.65
C TYR A 289 -9.73 -7.07 -13.07
N MET A 290 -10.90 -7.57 -12.68
CA MET A 290 -11.36 -8.90 -13.08
C MET A 290 -11.56 -9.00 -14.60
N ALA A 291 -12.20 -8.01 -15.23
CA ALA A 291 -12.42 -7.97 -16.67
C ALA A 291 -11.10 -7.91 -17.46
N ALA A 292 -10.06 -7.31 -16.87
CA ALA A 292 -8.72 -7.28 -17.44
C ALA A 292 -7.89 -8.56 -17.17
N GLY A 293 -8.43 -9.54 -16.45
CA GLY A 293 -7.77 -10.81 -16.14
C GLY A 293 -6.72 -10.72 -15.02
N CYS A 294 -6.78 -9.70 -14.16
CA CYS A 294 -5.91 -9.62 -12.98
C CYS A 294 -6.32 -10.66 -11.93
N ASN A 295 -5.38 -11.10 -11.08
CA ASN A 295 -5.74 -11.94 -9.94
C ASN A 295 -6.42 -11.09 -8.86
N VAL A 296 -7.73 -11.29 -8.67
CA VAL A 296 -8.53 -10.60 -7.66
C VAL A 296 -9.09 -11.62 -6.69
N VAL A 297 -8.97 -11.35 -5.40
CA VAL A 297 -9.63 -12.12 -4.34
C VAL A 297 -11.09 -11.70 -4.32
N GLU A 298 -12.01 -12.63 -4.63
CA GLU A 298 -13.43 -12.34 -4.80
C GLU A 298 -14.14 -11.89 -3.51
N LYS A 299 -13.60 -12.28 -2.36
CA LYS A 299 -14.23 -11.99 -1.06
C LYS A 299 -13.91 -10.58 -0.60
N ASN A 300 -14.95 -9.91 -0.10
CA ASN A 300 -14.87 -8.59 0.49
C ASN A 300 -14.14 -8.64 1.84
N LEU A 301 -13.20 -7.72 2.04
CA LEU A 301 -12.47 -7.50 3.28
C LEU A 301 -13.27 -6.71 4.32
N ASN A 302 -14.29 -5.97 3.90
CA ASN A 302 -15.03 -5.03 4.74
C ASN A 302 -16.54 -5.20 4.55
N ASN A 303 -17.14 -6.10 5.33
CA ASN A 303 -18.53 -6.54 5.13
C ASN A 303 -19.60 -5.55 5.63
N CYS A 304 -19.22 -4.50 6.37
CA CYS A 304 -20.16 -3.53 6.94
C CYS A 304 -19.80 -2.06 6.66
N GLY A 305 -18.87 -1.82 5.75
CA GLY A 305 -18.45 -0.50 5.30
C GLY A 305 -18.33 -0.47 3.78
N THR A 306 -17.42 0.36 3.27
CA THR A 306 -17.10 0.40 1.85
C THR A 306 -16.49 -0.95 1.43
N PRO A 307 -17.02 -1.63 0.39
CA PRO A 307 -16.44 -2.88 -0.09
C PRO A 307 -14.97 -2.73 -0.46
N LEU A 308 -14.14 -3.66 0.00
CA LEU A 308 -12.69 -3.68 -0.23
C LEU A 308 -12.27 -5.06 -0.73
N TYR A 309 -11.47 -5.09 -1.79
CA TYR A 309 -10.97 -6.33 -2.40
C TYR A 309 -9.45 -6.31 -2.52
N ILE A 310 -8.83 -7.46 -2.70
CA ILE A 310 -7.38 -7.55 -2.94
C ILE A 310 -7.13 -7.91 -4.40
N ALA A 311 -6.29 -7.15 -5.09
CA ALA A 311 -5.65 -7.60 -6.32
C ALA A 311 -4.16 -7.87 -6.07
N TYR A 312 -3.60 -8.90 -6.72
CA TYR A 312 -2.19 -9.25 -6.63
C TYR A 312 -1.62 -9.70 -7.98
N GLN A 313 -0.32 -9.46 -8.17
CA GLN A 313 0.41 -9.82 -9.40
C GLN A 313 1.55 -10.77 -9.10
#